data_AF-A0A060UVT8-F1
#
_entry.id   AF-A0A060UVT8-F1
#
_cell.length_a   1.000
_cell.length_b   1.000
_cell.length_c   1.000
_cell.angle_alpha   90.00
_cell.angle_beta   90.00
_cell.angle_gamma   90.00
#
_symmetry.space_group_name_H-M   'P 1'
#
loop_
_entity.id
_entity.type
_entity.pdbx_description
1 polymer ?
#
loop_
_entity_poly.entity_id
_entity_poly.type
_entity_poly.pdbx_seq_one_letter_code
_entity_poly.pdbx_strand_id
1 'polypeptide(L)'
;MTHKDATEHLVVVINENTLGYMTNRTRDWFSTAGVLAGNIFKGGADWKNGPISVLPTDQVRPATLKDFEAFRVSPRGYRLQSTA
;
A
#
# COMPACT_ATOMS: atom_id res chain seq x y z
N MET A 1 8.05 -29.33 2.20
CA MET A 1 8.59 -28.02 2.60
C MET A 1 7.74 -26.96 1.91
N THR A 2 6.68 -26.53 2.59
CA THR A 2 5.60 -25.72 1.98
C THR A 2 5.82 -24.27 2.37
N HIS A 3 6.51 -23.50 1.52
CA HIS A 3 6.51 -22.05 1.66
C HIS A 3 5.14 -21.52 1.21
N LYS A 4 4.18 -21.47 2.13
CA LYS A 4 2.85 -20.88 1.90
C LYS A 4 2.43 -19.88 2.99
N ASP A 5 3.40 -19.25 3.65
CA ASP A 5 3.13 -17.94 4.25
C ASP A 5 3.29 -16.88 3.16
N ALA A 6 2.37 -16.88 2.19
CA ALA A 6 2.14 -15.70 1.38
C ALA A 6 1.57 -14.66 2.34
N THR A 7 2.44 -13.84 2.93
CA THR A 7 2.04 -12.75 3.80
C THR A 7 1.03 -11.92 3.02
N GLU A 8 -0.24 -12.02 3.41
CA GLU A 8 -1.31 -11.30 2.74
C GLU A 8 -1.10 -9.81 3.04
N HIS A 9 -0.45 -9.15 2.10
CA HIS A 9 -0.19 -7.73 2.15
C HIS A 9 -1.48 -6.97 1.84
N LEU A 10 -1.95 -6.21 2.83
CA LEU A 10 -3.07 -5.30 2.66
C LEU A 10 -2.61 -4.13 1.78
N VAL A 11 -3.19 -4.01 0.59
CA VAL A 11 -2.92 -2.85 -0.28
C VAL A 11 -3.77 -1.67 0.14
N VAL A 12 -3.12 -0.52 0.27
CA VAL A 12 -3.67 0.72 0.78
C VAL A 12 -3.32 1.90 -0.12
N VAL A 13 -4.15 2.94 -0.03
CA VAL A 13 -3.82 4.28 -0.51
C VAL A 13 -3.54 5.16 0.69
N ILE A 14 -2.41 5.85 0.67
CA ILE A 14 -1.92 6.76 1.70
C ILE A 14 -1.99 8.18 1.16
N ASN A 15 -2.62 9.09 1.91
CA ASN A 15 -2.80 10.52 1.61
C ASN A 15 -3.34 10.80 0.19
N GLU A 16 -4.11 9.87 -0.37
CA GLU A 16 -4.64 9.90 -1.75
C GLU A 16 -3.59 10.05 -2.87
N ASN A 17 -2.30 9.96 -2.54
CA ASN A 17 -1.20 10.24 -3.46
C ASN A 17 -0.21 9.08 -3.59
N THR A 18 -0.31 8.05 -2.75
CA THR A 18 0.61 6.92 -2.75
C THR A 18 -0.16 5.61 -2.64
N LEU A 19 0.04 4.70 -3.59
CA LEU A 19 -0.42 3.32 -3.53
C LEU A 19 0.70 2.46 -2.95
N GLY A 20 0.39 1.68 -1.94
CA GLY A 20 1.37 0.85 -1.24
C GLY A 20 0.75 -0.38 -0.58
N TYR A 21 1.56 -1.14 0.14
CA TYR A 21 1.14 -2.32 0.87
C TYR A 21 1.75 -2.35 2.26
N MET A 22 0.94 -2.73 3.26
CA MET A 22 1.38 -2.76 4.65
C MET A 22 2.32 -3.95 4.88
N THR A 23 3.51 -3.67 5.42
CA THR A 23 4.55 -4.68 5.66
C THR A 23 4.56 -5.21 7.10
N ASN A 24 3.88 -4.55 8.03
CA ASN A 24 3.82 -4.99 9.42
C ASN A 24 2.38 -4.95 9.97
N ARG A 25 1.92 -6.04 10.60
CA ARG A 25 0.58 -6.14 11.22
C ARG A 25 0.60 -5.84 12.72
N THR A 26 1.76 -5.63 13.32
CA THR A 26 1.84 -5.29 14.74
C THR A 26 1.29 -3.88 14.95
N ARG A 27 0.26 -3.82 15.79
CA ARG A 27 -0.65 -2.70 16.07
C ARG A 27 0.02 -1.53 16.80
N ASP A 28 1.33 -1.40 16.68
CA ASP A 28 2.14 -0.47 17.44
C ASP A 28 2.54 0.68 16.51
N TRP A 29 2.12 1.88 16.89
CA TRP A 29 2.33 3.27 16.42
C TRP A 29 3.15 3.63 15.17
N PHE A 30 3.98 2.77 14.61
CA PHE A 30 4.77 2.97 13.40
C PHE A 30 4.61 1.78 12.45
N SER A 31 3.63 1.87 11.57
CA SER A 31 3.54 0.94 10.45
C SER A 31 4.45 1.41 9.32
N THR A 32 5.08 0.48 8.62
CA THR A 32 5.76 0.75 7.35
C THR A 32 4.91 0.25 6.20
N ALA A 33 4.95 0.99 5.09
CA ALA A 33 4.31 0.61 3.84
C ALA A 33 5.35 0.51 2.73
N GLY A 34 5.38 -0.64 2.05
CA GLY A 34 6.07 -0.75 0.78
C GLY A 34 5.32 0.07 -0.27
N VAL A 35 6.04 0.85 -1.07
CA VAL A 35 5.44 1.71 -2.09
C VAL A 35 5.35 0.96 -3.42
N LEU A 36 4.16 0.97 -4.03
CA LEU A 36 3.94 0.43 -5.38
C LEU A 36 4.04 1.54 -6.42
N ALA A 37 3.43 2.69 -6.14
CA ALA A 37 3.48 3.87 -6.99
C ALA A 37 3.05 5.13 -6.23
N GLY A 38 3.61 6.28 -6.58
CA GLY A 38 3.19 7.58 -6.08
C GLY A 38 2.85 8.54 -7.21
N ASN A 39 1.90 9.43 -6.96
CA ASN A 39 1.60 10.55 -7.84
C ASN A 39 2.54 11.71 -7.53
N ILE A 40 3.59 11.83 -8.34
CA ILE A 40 4.63 12.86 -8.17
C ILE A 40 4.08 14.29 -8.14
N PHE A 41 3.00 14.56 -8.88
CA PHE A 41 2.39 15.90 -8.94
C PHE A 41 1.64 16.26 -7.64
N LYS A 42 1.32 15.26 -6.81
CA LYS A 42 0.68 15.41 -5.50
C LYS A 42 1.62 15.11 -4.34
N GLY A 43 2.93 15.01 -4.58
CA GLY A 43 3.93 14.67 -3.57
C GLY A 43 3.90 13.22 -3.10
N GLY A 44 3.39 12.29 -3.93
CA GLY A 44 3.39 10.87 -3.62
C GLY A 44 4.80 10.25 -3.59
N ALA A 45 4.97 9.19 -2.82
CA ALA A 45 6.26 8.54 -2.63
C ALA A 45 6.75 7.79 -3.88
N ASP A 46 8.05 7.84 -4.16
CA ASP A 46 8.69 7.04 -5.21
C ASP A 46 9.08 5.66 -4.64
N TRP A 47 8.64 4.60 -5.31
CA TRP A 47 8.94 3.22 -4.95
C TRP A 47 10.45 2.90 -4.94
N LYS A 48 11.25 3.65 -5.71
CA LYS A 48 12.72 3.50 -5.76
C LYS A 48 13.41 3.95 -4.47
N ASN A 49 12.75 4.77 -3.66
CA ASN A 49 13.30 5.24 -2.38
C ASN A 49 13.06 4.24 -1.24
N GLY A 50 12.35 3.14 -1.52
CA GLY A 50 12.04 2.10 -0.55
C GLY A 50 10.74 2.35 0.22
N PRO A 51 10.52 1.59 1.32
CA PRO A 51 9.33 1.73 2.14
C PRO A 51 9.25 3.08 2.85
N ILE A 52 8.03 3.51 3.13
CA ILE A 52 7.76 4.73 3.90
C ILE A 52 7.20 4.41 5.28
N SER A 53 7.46 5.28 6.25
CA SER A 53 6.75 5.29 7.52
C SER A 53 5.34 5.84 7.32
N VAL A 54 4.36 5.14 7.89
CA VAL A 54 2.98 5.58 7.98
C VAL A 54 2.76 6.14 9.38
N LEU A 55 2.50 7.44 9.45
CA LEU A 55 2.32 8.19 10.68
C LEU A 55 0.82 8.24 11.07
N PRO A 56 0.49 8.49 12.35
CA PRO A 56 -0.90 8.65 12.78
C PRO A 56 -1.66 9.79 12.09
N THR A 57 -0.94 10.75 11.50
CA THR A 57 -1.51 11.87 10.74
C THR A 57 -1.84 11.51 9.28
N ASP A 58 -1.35 10.37 8.78
CA ASP A 58 -1.60 9.96 7.41
C ASP A 58 -3.02 9.40 7.26
N GLN A 59 -3.67 9.79 6.16
CA GLN A 59 -4.95 9.24 5.76
C GLN A 59 -4.73 7.94 5.00
N VAL A 60 -5.07 6.82 5.63
CA VAL A 60 -4.91 5.49 5.05
C VAL A 60 -6.27 4.87 4.78
N ARG A 61 -6.48 4.38 3.56
CA ARG A 61 -7.68 3.61 3.20
C ARG A 61 -7.32 2.36 2.39
N PRO A 62 -8.16 1.32 2.41
CA PRO A 62 -8.00 0.19 1.50
C PRO A 62 -7.99 0.64 0.03
N ALA A 63 -7.13 0.00 -0.77
CA ALA A 63 -7.07 0.25 -2.21
C ALA A 63 -8.20 -0.46 -2.96
N THR A 64 -8.75 0.22 -3.96
CA THR A 64 -9.77 -0.29 -4.89
C THR A 64 -9.17 -0.54 -6.26
N LEU A 65 -9.87 -1.27 -7.14
CA LEU A 65 -9.43 -1.46 -8.53
C LEU A 65 -9.20 -0.13 -9.28
N LYS A 66 -9.98 0.90 -8.99
CA LYS A 66 -9.82 2.23 -9.59
C LYS A 66 -8.49 2.88 -9.20
N ASP A 67 -8.00 2.62 -8.00
CA ASP A 67 -6.70 3.12 -7.56
C ASP A 67 -5.58 2.46 -8.35
N PHE A 68 -5.62 1.14 -8.54
CA PHE A 68 -4.65 0.44 -9.37
C PHE A 68 -4.59 1.00 -10.79
N GLU A 69 -5.75 1.29 -11.39
CA GLU A 69 -5.82 1.96 -12.70
C GLU A 69 -5.23 3.38 -12.66
N ALA A 70 -5.62 4.19 -11.68
CA ALA A 70 -5.15 5.57 -11.55
C ALA A 70 -3.62 5.67 -11.35
N PHE A 71 -3.05 4.74 -10.58
CA PHE A 71 -1.61 4.64 -10.33
C PHE A 71 -0.87 3.81 -11.39
N ARG A 72 -1.57 3.27 -12.40
CA ARG A 72 -1.04 2.41 -13.46
C ARG A 72 -0.26 1.19 -12.94
N VAL A 73 -0.75 0.60 -11.85
CA VAL A 73 -0.20 -0.61 -11.23
C VAL A 73 -1.11 -1.79 -11.54
N SER A 74 -0.54 -2.95 -11.87
CA SER A 74 -1.31 -4.17 -12.08
C SER A 74 -1.81 -4.73 -10.73
N PRO A 75 -3.11 -5.03 -10.56
CA PRO A 75 -3.63 -5.65 -9.34
C PRO A 75 -3.23 -7.14 -9.21
N ARG A 76 -2.65 -7.73 -10.25
CA ARG A 76 -2.28 -9.14 -10.27
C ARG A 76 -1.22 -9.42 -9.19
N GLY A 77 -1.49 -10.40 -8.33
CA GLY A 77 -0.59 -10.78 -7.24
C GLY A 77 -0.87 -10.09 -5.91
N TYR A 78 -1.82 -9.14 -5.89
CA TYR A 78 -2.25 -8.46 -4.67
C TYR A 78 -3.67 -8.87 -4.28
N ARG A 79 -3.94 -9.00 -2.97
CA ARG A 79 -5.30 -9.21 -2.46
C ARG A 79 -5.92 -7.85 -2.14
N LEU A 80 -6.99 -7.52 -2.85
CA LEU A 80 -7.85 -6.39 -2.51
C LEU A 80 -8.73 -6.77 -1.32
N GLN A 81 -8.95 -5.84 -0.39
CA GLN A 81 -10.02 -6.03 0.58
C GLN A 81 -11.36 -5.94 -0.15
N SER A 82 -12.11 -7.05 -0.17
CA SER A 82 -13.51 -7.04 -0.56
C SER A 82 -14.27 -6.24 0.48
N THR A 83 -14.81 -5.08 0.10
CA THR A 83 -15.88 -4.45 0.86
C THR A 83 -17.09 -5.38 0.78
N ALA A 84 -17.46 -5.99 1.90
CA ALA A 84 -18.77 -6.63 2.07
C ALA A 84 -19.85 -5.54 2.22
#